data_AF-A0A218XX67-F1
#
_entry.id   AF-A0A218XX67-F1
#
_cell.length_a   1.000
_cell.length_b   1.000
_cell.length_c   1.000
_cell.angle_alpha   90.00
_cell.angle_beta   90.00
_cell.angle_gamma   90.00
#
_symmetry.space_group_name_H-M   'P 1'
#
loop_
_entity.id
_entity.type
_entity.pdbx_description
1 polymer ?
#
loop_
_entity_poly.entity_id
_entity_poly.type
_entity_poly.pdbx_seq_one_letter_code
_entity_poly.pdbx_strand_id
1 'polypeptide(L)'
;MARPQQESFSTEIVNRAVIEDPGPYAGSLSFTVLVRRKLPDFLRSVNLTYVKLGYHYLIGNGFYFLIVPVLGLVLFAEAGKVVKWRDFSTLECSLIDLVFIVEFLGLILHAYLVLNPPPTYPVDFLCYRPPNELKISREEYIELPRESGSFTAEAIEFQKRVLKRSGLGDETRLPKYIF
;
A
#
# COMPACT_ATOMS: atom_id res chain seq x y z
N MET A 1 -1.19 48.89 -9.79
CA MET A 1 -1.30 47.90 -10.88
C MET A 1 -0.06 47.01 -10.80
N ALA A 2 -0.12 45.90 -10.04
CA ALA A 2 1.03 45.05 -9.77
C ALA A 2 0.78 43.67 -10.40
N ARG A 3 1.63 43.30 -11.37
CA ARG A 3 1.61 42.02 -12.09
C ARG A 3 2.07 40.92 -11.11
N PRO A 4 1.30 39.83 -10.89
CA PRO A 4 1.82 38.71 -10.11
C PRO A 4 2.94 38.06 -10.92
N GLN A 5 4.14 37.99 -10.34
CA GLN A 5 5.21 37.16 -10.87
C GLN A 5 4.75 35.71 -10.89
N GLN A 6 4.74 35.14 -12.08
CA GLN A 6 4.50 33.74 -12.31
C GLN A 6 5.79 32.99 -11.97
N GLU A 7 5.91 32.55 -10.71
CA GLU A 7 6.99 31.67 -10.30
C GLU A 7 6.65 30.24 -10.72
N SER A 8 7.29 29.79 -11.80
CA SER A 8 7.31 28.40 -12.27
C SER A 8 8.05 27.52 -11.26
N PHE A 9 7.41 26.45 -10.81
CA PHE A 9 7.99 25.53 -9.83
C PHE A 9 8.87 24.48 -10.52
N SER A 10 10.18 24.60 -10.38
CA SER A 10 11.19 23.60 -10.77
C SER A 10 11.47 22.67 -9.59
N THR A 11 11.51 21.35 -9.83
CA THR A 11 11.90 20.33 -8.84
C THR A 11 13.42 20.16 -8.82
N GLU A 12 14.14 21.24 -8.60
CA GLU A 12 15.59 21.19 -8.56
C GLU A 12 16.06 20.69 -7.19
N ILE A 13 16.72 19.54 -7.18
CA ILE A 13 17.42 18.99 -6.01
C ILE A 13 18.67 19.86 -5.82
N VAL A 14 18.59 20.84 -4.92
CA VAL A 14 19.74 21.68 -4.59
C VAL A 14 20.70 20.85 -3.73
N ASN A 15 21.73 20.29 -4.35
CA ASN A 15 22.89 19.75 -3.64
C ASN A 15 23.69 20.92 -3.06
N ARG A 16 23.31 21.37 -1.87
CA ARG A 16 24.14 22.32 -1.12
C ARG A 16 25.30 21.53 -0.51
N ALA A 17 26.50 21.74 -1.05
CA ALA A 17 27.72 21.19 -0.49
C ALA A 17 27.84 21.57 1.00
N VAL A 18 28.34 20.59 1.76
CA VAL A 18 28.84 20.60 3.15
C VAL A 18 28.68 21.94 3.87
N ILE A 19 27.76 21.99 4.84
CA ILE A 19 27.75 23.07 5.82
C ILE A 19 28.95 22.81 6.75
N GLU A 20 29.99 23.63 6.63
CA GLU A 20 31.07 23.73 7.61
C GLU A 20 30.55 24.47 8.84
N ASP A 21 29.72 23.81 9.66
CA ASP A 21 29.29 24.30 10.97
C ASP A 21 30.20 23.66 12.05
N PRO A 22 30.80 24.40 13.00
CA PRO A 22 31.71 23.84 14.01
C PRO A 22 31.01 23.02 15.11
N GLY A 23 29.77 22.60 14.87
CA GLY A 23 28.99 21.75 15.77
C GLY A 23 29.36 20.27 15.66
N PRO A 24 28.83 19.41 16.55
CA PRO A 24 29.15 17.98 16.64
C PRO A 24 28.75 17.13 15.42
N TYR A 25 28.26 17.76 14.35
CA TYR A 25 27.76 17.12 13.13
C TYR A 25 28.53 17.54 11.87
N ALA A 26 29.70 18.19 12.02
CA ALA A 26 30.60 18.53 10.93
C ALA A 26 30.92 17.28 10.08
N GLY A 27 30.47 17.27 8.82
CA GLY A 27 30.67 16.16 7.87
C GLY A 27 29.45 15.28 7.58
N SER A 28 28.28 15.51 8.18
CA SER A 28 27.07 14.73 7.88
C SER A 28 26.32 15.28 6.64
N LEU A 29 25.92 14.38 5.72
CA LEU A 29 25.06 14.69 4.57
C LEU A 29 23.66 15.04 5.10
N SER A 30 23.35 16.32 5.20
CA SER A 30 21.99 16.79 5.50
C SER A 30 21.32 17.27 4.20
N PHE A 31 20.18 16.67 3.86
CA PHE A 31 19.32 17.15 2.78
C PHE A 31 18.06 17.74 3.41
N THR A 32 17.74 18.99 3.07
CA THR A 32 16.55 19.69 3.58
C THR A 32 15.49 19.69 2.50
N VAL A 33 14.40 18.94 2.71
CA VAL A 33 13.24 18.96 1.80
C VAL A 33 12.27 20.06 2.22
N LEU A 34 12.19 21.13 1.44
CA LEU A 34 11.21 22.21 1.66
C LEU A 34 9.82 21.76 1.18
N VAL A 35 9.04 21.14 2.05
CA VAL A 35 7.64 20.79 1.76
C VAL A 35 6.73 21.99 2.01
N ARG A 36 6.42 22.78 0.98
CA ARG A 36 5.30 23.73 1.06
C ARG A 36 3.98 22.99 0.92
N ARG A 37 3.31 22.75 2.04
CA ARG A 37 1.93 22.25 2.07
C ARG A 37 1.00 23.33 1.48
N LYS A 38 0.52 23.10 0.25
CA LYS A 38 -0.50 23.92 -0.41
C LYS A 38 -1.79 23.11 -0.65
N LEU A 39 -2.11 22.23 0.30
CA LEU A 39 -3.42 21.56 0.31
C LEU A 39 -4.37 22.39 1.19
N PRO A 40 -5.58 22.72 0.74
CA PRO A 40 -6.63 23.26 1.60
C PRO A 40 -6.81 22.39 2.85
N ASP A 41 -7.13 23.00 4.00
CA ASP A 41 -7.41 22.27 5.24
C ASP A 41 -8.74 21.50 5.16
N PHE A 42 -8.74 20.37 4.44
CA PHE A 42 -9.87 19.45 4.37
C PHE A 42 -10.17 18.76 5.71
N LEU A 43 -9.21 18.79 6.64
CA LEU A 43 -9.33 18.23 8.00
C LEU A 43 -10.41 18.93 8.84
N ARG A 44 -10.74 20.20 8.53
CA ARG A 44 -11.70 20.99 9.30
C ARG A 44 -13.14 20.85 8.82
N SER A 45 -13.35 20.47 7.55
CA SER A 45 -14.68 20.42 6.92
C SER A 45 -15.22 19.01 6.74
N VAL A 46 -14.36 17.98 6.68
CA VAL A 46 -14.80 16.60 6.45
C VAL A 46 -13.91 15.63 7.20
N ASN A 47 -14.53 14.63 7.83
CA ASN A 47 -13.79 13.56 8.48
C ASN A 47 -13.20 12.63 7.40
N LEU A 48 -11.95 12.92 7.01
CA LEU A 48 -11.23 12.23 5.93
C LEU A 48 -11.08 10.72 6.15
N THR A 49 -11.19 10.25 7.40
CA THR A 49 -11.19 8.82 7.72
C THR A 49 -12.40 8.12 7.08
N TYR A 50 -13.59 8.72 7.16
CA TYR A 50 -14.80 8.17 6.56
C TYR A 50 -14.85 8.40 5.05
N VAL A 51 -14.29 9.51 4.55
CA VAL A 51 -14.18 9.75 3.11
C VAL A 51 -13.25 8.72 2.46
N LYS A 52 -12.11 8.44 3.08
CA LYS A 52 -11.17 7.42 2.61
C LYS A 52 -11.78 6.03 2.66
N LEU A 53 -12.51 5.70 3.73
CA LEU A 53 -13.19 4.42 3.87
C LEU A 53 -14.33 4.26 2.85
N GLY A 54 -15.16 5.30 2.69
CA GLY A 54 -16.27 5.32 1.75
C GLY A 54 -15.79 5.21 0.30
N TYR A 55 -14.77 5.98 -0.08
CA TYR A 55 -14.18 5.92 -1.42
C TYR A 55 -13.53 4.56 -1.70
N HIS A 56 -12.82 4.00 -0.72
CA HIS A 56 -12.24 2.66 -0.84
C HIS A 56 -13.32 1.59 -1.03
N TYR A 57 -14.43 1.69 -0.31
CA TYR A 57 -15.57 0.77 -0.46
C TYR A 57 -16.30 0.97 -1.80
N LEU A 58 -16.48 2.21 -2.23
CA LEU A 58 -17.10 2.57 -3.51
C LEU A 58 -16.27 2.12 -4.72
N ILE A 59 -14.93 2.17 -4.65
CA ILE A 59 -14.08 1.71 -5.76
C ILE A 59 -13.85 0.21 -5.71
N GLY A 60 -13.70 -0.37 -4.52
CA GLY A 60 -13.55 -1.82 -4.36
C GLY A 60 -14.80 -2.59 -4.79
N ASN A 61 -15.99 -2.08 -4.44
CA ASN A 61 -17.27 -2.77 -4.66
C ASN A 61 -18.22 -2.00 -5.60
N GLY A 62 -17.72 -1.02 -6.35
CA GLY A 62 -18.54 -0.14 -7.20
C GLY A 62 -19.41 -0.88 -8.22
N PHE A 63 -18.91 -1.98 -8.77
CA PHE A 63 -19.67 -2.84 -9.68
C PHE A 63 -20.92 -3.43 -9.02
N TYR A 64 -20.87 -3.81 -7.74
CA TYR A 64 -22.03 -4.34 -7.03
C TYR A 64 -23.13 -3.28 -6.87
N PHE A 65 -22.76 -2.03 -6.62
CA PHE A 65 -23.72 -0.93 -6.52
C PHE A 65 -24.46 -0.65 -7.83
N LEU A 66 -23.89 -1.00 -8.98
CA LEU A 66 -24.54 -0.90 -10.29
C LEU A 66 -25.30 -2.17 -10.67
N ILE A 67 -24.75 -3.34 -10.36
CA ILE A 67 -25.34 -4.64 -10.72
C ILE A 67 -26.59 -4.96 -9.88
N VAL A 68 -26.58 -4.68 -8.58
CA VAL A 68 -27.71 -4.96 -7.68
C VAL A 68 -29.02 -4.25 -8.09
N PRO A 69 -29.04 -2.93 -8.38
CA PRO A 69 -30.27 -2.27 -8.83
C PRO A 69 -30.70 -2.72 -10.23
N VAL A 70 -29.76 -3.02 -11.14
CA VAL A 70 -30.08 -3.53 -12.47
C VAL A 70 -30.73 -4.91 -12.38
N LEU A 71 -30.15 -5.83 -11.59
CA LEU A 71 -30.75 -7.14 -11.31
C LEU A 71 -32.12 -6.99 -10.63
N GLY A 72 -32.26 -6.07 -9.67
CA GLY A 72 -33.54 -5.79 -9.03
C GLY A 72 -34.61 -5.31 -10.00
N LEU A 73 -34.26 -4.43 -10.94
CA LEU A 73 -35.16 -3.93 -11.98
C LEU A 73 -35.55 -5.03 -12.98
N VAL A 74 -34.58 -5.86 -13.39
CA VAL A 74 -34.81 -7.02 -14.26
C VAL A 74 -35.77 -8.01 -13.59
N LEU A 75 -35.51 -8.40 -12.35
CA LEU A 75 -36.37 -9.31 -11.59
C LEU A 75 -37.78 -8.74 -11.37
N PHE A 76 -37.88 -7.44 -11.09
CA PHE A 76 -39.18 -6.76 -10.94
C PHE A 76 -39.96 -6.72 -12.26
N ALA A 77 -39.28 -6.45 -13.38
CA ALA A 77 -39.89 -6.45 -14.70
C ALA A 77 -40.35 -7.84 -15.12
N GLU A 78 -39.54 -8.88 -14.88
CA GLU A 78 -39.90 -10.27 -15.18
C GLU A 78 -41.03 -10.79 -14.27
N ALA A 79 -41.03 -10.46 -12.97
CA ALA A 79 -42.14 -10.79 -12.08
C ALA A 79 -43.45 -10.11 -12.53
N GLY A 80 -43.38 -8.87 -13.01
CA GLY A 80 -44.51 -8.16 -13.61
C GLY A 80 -45.01 -8.77 -14.91
N LYS A 81 -44.12 -9.35 -15.72
CA LYS A 81 -44.47 -10.08 -16.94
C LYS A 81 -45.11 -11.43 -16.63
N VAL A 82 -44.55 -12.24 -15.71
CA VAL A 82 -45.08 -13.55 -15.31
C VAL A 82 -46.52 -13.46 -14.78
N VAL A 83 -46.86 -12.38 -14.06
CA VAL A 83 -48.23 -12.13 -13.57
C VAL A 83 -49.20 -11.72 -14.70
N LYS A 84 -48.71 -11.14 -15.79
CA LYS A 84 -49.53 -10.52 -16.86
C LYS A 84 -49.58 -11.33 -18.18
N TRP A 85 -48.70 -12.32 -18.36
CA TRP A 85 -48.48 -13.03 -19.64
C TRP A 85 -48.87 -14.52 -19.65
N ARG A 86 -49.63 -15.02 -18.67
CA ARG A 86 -50.02 -16.45 -18.65
C ARG A 86 -50.88 -16.92 -19.83
N ASP A 87 -51.30 -16.02 -20.74
CA ASP A 87 -52.25 -16.35 -21.82
C ASP A 87 -51.78 -16.16 -23.28
N PHE A 88 -50.62 -15.55 -23.64
CA PHE A 88 -50.46 -15.11 -25.06
C PHE A 88 -49.15 -15.25 -25.85
N SER A 89 -48.00 -15.73 -25.34
CA SER A 89 -46.87 -15.98 -26.27
C SER A 89 -45.87 -17.02 -25.76
N THR A 90 -45.80 -18.14 -26.47
CA THR A 90 -44.88 -19.25 -26.18
C THR A 90 -43.61 -19.20 -27.03
N LEU A 91 -43.51 -18.27 -28.01
CA LEU A 91 -42.39 -18.17 -28.96
C LEU A 91 -41.42 -17.02 -28.68
N GLU A 92 -41.89 -15.85 -28.21
CA GLU A 92 -41.01 -14.69 -27.93
C GLU A 92 -40.27 -14.81 -26.58
N CYS A 93 -40.78 -15.59 -25.63
CA CYS A 93 -40.13 -15.82 -24.33
C CYS A 93 -38.76 -16.48 -24.49
N SER A 94 -38.58 -17.40 -25.44
CA SER A 94 -37.32 -18.15 -25.61
C SER A 94 -36.11 -17.26 -25.98
N LEU A 95 -36.30 -16.25 -26.84
CA LEU A 95 -35.22 -15.34 -27.22
C LEU A 95 -34.87 -14.37 -26.10
N ILE A 96 -35.87 -13.89 -25.37
CA ILE A 96 -35.68 -12.99 -24.24
C ILE A 96 -34.96 -13.73 -23.10
N ASP A 97 -35.41 -14.94 -22.78
CA ASP A 97 -34.78 -15.81 -21.78
C ASP A 97 -33.33 -16.15 -22.16
N LEU A 98 -33.06 -16.42 -23.45
CA LEU A 98 -31.71 -16.67 -23.95
C LEU A 98 -30.80 -15.45 -23.78
N VAL A 99 -31.29 -14.25 -24.11
CA VAL A 99 -30.51 -13.01 -23.93
C VAL A 99 -30.20 -12.76 -22.46
N PHE A 100 -31.15 -12.99 -21.56
CA PHE A 100 -30.93 -12.88 -20.12
C PHE A 100 -29.90 -13.88 -19.60
N ILE A 101 -29.94 -15.13 -20.06
CA ILE A 101 -28.95 -16.15 -19.68
C ILE A 101 -27.55 -15.74 -20.14
N VAL A 102 -27.41 -15.23 -21.36
CA VAL A 102 -26.12 -14.75 -21.90
C VAL A 102 -25.60 -13.54 -21.10
N GLU A 103 -26.46 -12.58 -20.79
CA GLU A 103 -26.11 -11.43 -19.96
C GLU A 103 -25.69 -11.85 -18.55
N PHE A 104 -26.44 -12.75 -17.93
CA PHE A 104 -26.14 -13.27 -16.59
C PHE A 104 -24.81 -14.03 -16.56
N LEU A 105 -24.54 -14.87 -17.57
CA LEU A 105 -23.26 -15.56 -17.71
C LEU A 105 -22.10 -14.59 -17.93
N GLY A 106 -22.32 -13.53 -18.73
CA GLY A 106 -21.37 -12.45 -18.92
C GLY A 106 -21.05 -11.69 -17.63
N LEU A 107 -22.05 -11.41 -16.81
CA LEU A 107 -21.88 -10.80 -15.49
C LEU A 107 -21.08 -11.69 -14.53
N ILE A 108 -21.36 -13.00 -14.52
CA ILE A 108 -20.58 -13.97 -13.71
C ILE A 108 -19.12 -14.00 -14.15
N LEU A 109 -18.87 -14.07 -15.46
CA LEU A 109 -17.51 -14.07 -16.00
C LEU A 109 -16.77 -12.76 -15.66
N HIS A 110 -17.45 -11.62 -15.81
CA HIS A 110 -16.90 -10.33 -15.44
C HIS A 110 -16.55 -10.26 -13.95
N ALA A 111 -17.48 -10.68 -13.08
CA ALA A 111 -17.24 -10.73 -11.64
C ALA A 111 -16.08 -11.67 -11.30
N TYR A 112 -15.97 -12.84 -11.94
CA TYR A 112 -14.86 -13.77 -11.74
C TYR A 112 -13.50 -13.14 -12.07
N LEU A 113 -13.41 -12.40 -13.18
CA LEU A 113 -12.17 -11.71 -13.59
C LEU A 113 -11.79 -10.56 -12.64
N VAL A 114 -12.78 -9.82 -12.11
CA VAL A 114 -12.54 -8.73 -11.16
C VAL A 114 -12.16 -9.26 -9.78
N LEU A 115 -12.81 -10.33 -9.33
CA LEU A 115 -12.55 -10.96 -8.03
C LEU A 115 -11.24 -11.73 -7.99
N ASN A 116 -10.73 -12.17 -9.15
CA ASN A 116 -9.46 -12.88 -9.28
C ASN A 116 -8.47 -12.04 -10.12
N PRO A 117 -7.94 -10.92 -9.57
CA PRO A 117 -6.91 -10.17 -10.27
C PRO A 117 -5.68 -11.07 -10.53
N PRO A 118 -5.04 -10.96 -11.70
CA PRO A 118 -3.87 -11.77 -12.01
C PRO A 118 -2.74 -11.47 -11.01
N PRO A 119 -1.97 -12.49 -10.60
CA PRO A 119 -0.85 -12.28 -9.68
C PRO A 119 0.20 -11.36 -10.30
N THR A 120 0.58 -10.31 -9.58
CA THR A 120 1.72 -9.44 -9.93
C THR A 120 3.02 -10.07 -9.44
N TYR A 121 3.92 -10.43 -10.37
CA TYR A 121 5.22 -11.00 -10.03
C TYR A 121 6.30 -9.91 -9.99
N PRO A 122 7.20 -9.91 -8.99
CA PRO A 122 8.39 -9.08 -9.04
C PRO A 122 9.30 -9.59 -10.17
N VAL A 123 9.57 -8.74 -11.16
CA VAL A 123 10.42 -9.10 -12.32
C VAL A 123 11.89 -9.14 -11.92
N ASP A 124 12.36 -8.13 -11.19
CA ASP A 124 13.73 -8.01 -10.71
C ASP A 124 13.78 -7.43 -9.30
N PHE A 125 14.75 -7.87 -8.50
CA PHE A 125 15.07 -7.29 -7.20
C PHE A 125 16.57 -7.02 -7.09
N LEU A 126 16.92 -5.88 -6.53
CA LEU A 126 18.31 -5.48 -6.28
C LEU A 126 18.45 -5.19 -4.78
N CYS A 127 19.26 -5.99 -4.10
CA CYS A 127 19.57 -5.79 -2.68
C CYS A 127 21.01 -5.28 -2.55
N TYR A 128 21.19 -4.24 -1.73
CA TYR A 128 22.52 -3.80 -1.34
C TYR A 128 23.16 -4.84 -0.41
N ARG A 129 24.39 -5.26 -0.71
CA ARG A 129 25.22 -6.08 0.17
C ARG A 129 26.20 -5.16 0.90
N PRO A 130 26.03 -4.94 2.21
CA PRO A 130 26.97 -4.09 2.95
C PRO A 130 28.39 -4.66 2.94
N PRO A 131 29.42 -3.81 3.19
CA PRO A 131 30.82 -4.22 3.23
C PRO A 131 31.06 -5.30 4.31
N ASN A 132 32.14 -6.05 4.17
CA ASN A 132 32.49 -7.09 5.14
C ASN A 132 32.87 -6.55 6.53
N GLU A 133 33.20 -5.26 6.65
CA GLU A 133 33.47 -4.59 7.92
C GLU A 133 32.26 -4.57 8.88
N LEU A 134 31.05 -4.65 8.31
CA LEU A 134 29.80 -4.69 9.06
C LEU A 134 29.33 -6.13 9.35
N LYS A 135 30.08 -7.15 8.93
CA LYS A 135 29.77 -8.55 9.25
C LYS A 135 30.10 -8.80 10.72
N ILE A 136 29.19 -9.44 11.43
CA ILE A 136 29.32 -9.73 12.87
C ILE A 136 29.01 -11.21 13.11
N SER A 137 29.91 -11.92 13.79
CA SER A 137 29.66 -13.31 14.20
C SER A 137 28.73 -13.38 15.42
N ARG A 138 28.19 -14.56 15.72
CA ARG A 138 27.36 -14.74 16.91
C ARG A 138 28.11 -14.45 18.21
N GLU A 139 29.40 -14.75 18.25
CA GLU A 139 30.29 -14.49 19.38
C GLU A 139 30.54 -12.99 19.52
N GLU A 140 30.91 -12.32 18.43
CA GLU A 140 31.16 -10.87 18.40
C GLU A 140 29.89 -10.09 18.81
N TYR A 141 28.70 -10.55 18.41
CA TYR A 141 27.41 -9.97 18.82
C TYR A 141 27.18 -10.01 20.34
N ILE A 142 27.75 -10.98 21.06
CA ILE A 142 27.62 -11.12 22.51
C ILE A 142 28.75 -10.36 23.24
N GLU A 143 29.93 -10.30 22.64
CA GLU A 143 31.10 -9.62 23.20
C GLU A 143 30.98 -8.09 23.11
N LEU A 144 30.51 -7.54 22.00
CA LEU A 144 30.34 -6.09 21.81
C LEU A 144 29.47 -5.42 22.91
N PRO A 145 28.26 -5.91 23.26
CA PRO A 145 27.49 -5.38 24.38
C PRO A 145 28.24 -5.49 25.71
N ARG A 146 29.07 -6.52 25.91
CA ARG A 146 29.81 -6.75 27.14
C ARG A 146 30.96 -5.76 27.30
N GLU A 147 31.63 -5.44 26.19
CA GLU A 147 32.70 -4.43 26.13
C GLU A 147 32.16 -3.00 26.23
N SER A 148 30.99 -2.74 25.64
CA SER A 148 30.36 -1.41 25.68
C SER A 148 30.03 -0.93 27.10
N GLY A 149 29.80 -1.86 28.03
CA GLY A 149 29.31 -1.56 29.38
C GLY A 149 27.88 -1.01 29.43
N SER A 150 27.20 -0.88 28.28
CA SER A 150 25.86 -0.30 28.16
C SER A 150 24.74 -1.25 28.59
N PHE A 151 25.05 -2.55 28.75
CA PHE A 151 24.06 -3.60 28.99
C PHE A 151 24.32 -4.34 30.30
N THR A 152 23.24 -4.64 31.04
CA THR A 152 23.34 -5.49 32.25
C THR A 152 23.57 -6.96 31.87
N ALA A 153 24.09 -7.75 32.80
CA ALA A 153 24.37 -9.17 32.58
C ALA A 153 23.10 -9.96 32.20
N GLU A 154 21.96 -9.61 32.79
CA GLU A 154 20.66 -10.23 32.49
C GLU A 154 20.19 -9.91 31.07
N ALA A 155 20.45 -8.67 30.60
CA ALA A 155 20.12 -8.23 29.25
C ALA A 155 20.99 -8.96 28.21
N ILE A 156 22.27 -9.15 28.47
CA ILE A 156 23.19 -9.90 27.59
C ILE A 156 22.75 -11.38 27.50
N GLU A 157 22.42 -12.01 28.63
CA GLU A 157 21.92 -13.40 28.62
C GLU A 157 20.56 -13.52 27.92
N PHE A 158 19.71 -12.50 28.01
CA PHE A 158 18.48 -12.44 27.22
C PHE A 158 18.77 -12.33 25.71
N GLN A 159 19.64 -11.40 25.29
CA GLN A 159 20.03 -11.24 23.89
C GLN A 159 20.63 -12.52 23.31
N LYS A 160 21.46 -13.24 24.08
CA LYS A 160 22.01 -14.56 23.70
C LYS A 160 20.93 -15.61 23.48
N ARG A 161 19.88 -15.65 24.29
CA ARG A 161 18.73 -16.56 24.08
C ARG A 161 17.94 -16.19 22.82
N VAL A 162 17.75 -14.90 22.57
CA VAL A 162 17.09 -14.39 21.34
C VAL A 162 17.91 -14.74 20.11
N LEU A 163 19.22 -14.49 20.13
CA LEU A 163 20.13 -14.77 19.02
C LEU A 163 20.05 -16.24 18.57
N LYS A 164 20.04 -17.17 19.53
CA LYS A 164 19.89 -18.63 19.25
C LYS A 164 18.60 -19.01 18.53
N ARG A 165 17.54 -18.20 18.64
CA ARG A 165 16.21 -18.45 18.04
C ARG A 165 15.90 -17.56 16.85
N SER A 166 16.72 -16.54 16.60
CA SER A 166 16.49 -15.51 15.58
C SER A 166 16.73 -15.96 14.14
N GLY A 167 17.42 -17.10 13.94
CA GLY A 167 17.86 -17.54 12.62
C GLY A 167 19.03 -16.73 12.03
N LEU A 168 19.57 -15.76 12.78
CA LEU A 168 20.76 -15.00 12.38
C LEU A 168 22.01 -15.88 12.45
N GLY A 169 22.77 -15.89 11.36
CA GLY A 169 24.05 -16.62 11.25
C GLY A 169 25.25 -15.68 11.31
N ASP A 170 26.44 -16.25 11.16
CA ASP A 170 27.70 -15.48 11.23
C ASP A 170 27.95 -14.59 10.00
N GLU A 171 27.09 -14.68 8.98
CA GLU A 171 27.07 -13.80 7.80
C GLU A 171 26.19 -12.55 7.97
N THR A 172 25.59 -12.38 9.15
CA THR A 172 24.71 -11.24 9.43
C THR A 172 25.52 -9.95 9.43
N ARG A 173 24.99 -8.90 8.80
CA ARG A 173 25.62 -7.58 8.77
C ARG A 173 24.83 -6.58 9.59
N LEU A 174 25.50 -5.94 10.55
CA LEU A 174 24.89 -4.97 11.46
C LEU A 174 25.81 -3.77 11.66
N PRO A 175 25.26 -2.57 11.85
CA PRO A 175 26.03 -1.42 12.28
C PRO A 175 26.61 -1.62 13.69
N LYS A 176 27.92 -1.38 13.87
CA LYS A 176 28.61 -1.58 15.15
C LYS A 176 28.17 -0.60 16.25
N TYR A 177 27.56 0.54 15.91
CA TYR A 177 27.10 1.54 16.88
C TYR A 177 25.86 1.13 17.70
N ILE A 178 25.28 -0.04 17.42
CA ILE A 178 24.06 -0.54 18.10
C ILE A 178 24.39 -1.14 19.48
N PHE A 179 25.66 -1.46 19.73
CA PHE A 179 26.17 -2.01 20.99
C PHE A 179 26.88 -0.91 21.79
#